data_AF-A0A968R6F0-F1
#
_entry.id   AF-A0A968R6F0-F1
#
_cell.length_a   1.000
_cell.length_b   1.000
_cell.length_c   1.000
_cell.angle_alpha   90.00
_cell.angle_beta   90.00
_cell.angle_gamma   90.00
#
_symmetry.space_group_name_H-M   'P 1'
#
loop_
_entity.id
_entity.type
_entity.pdbx_description
1 polymer ?
#
loop_
_entity_poly.entity_id
_entity_poly.type
_entity_poly.pdbx_seq_one_letter_code
_entity_poly.pdbx_strand_id
1 'polypeptide(L)'
;MPETIAAVYENGMLRPLTPLSLNDGETVQIQIIAEAQSEEIKGDRELATKLREWRGLIRLPRKKFQLDAATEKKRRELFEKLKGRVGKPLSEIVIEDRGQW
;
A
#
# COMPACT_ATOMS: atom_id res chain seq x y z
N MET A 1 13.50 28.63 7.93
CA MET A 1 13.44 27.43 7.06
C MET A 1 13.27 26.22 7.99
N PRO A 2 12.49 25.19 7.63
CA PRO A 2 12.38 24.00 8.48
C PRO A 2 13.70 23.22 8.46
N GLU A 3 14.34 23.08 9.61
CA GLU A 3 15.56 22.28 9.77
C GLU A 3 15.19 20.88 10.26
N THR A 4 15.73 19.85 9.61
CA THR A 4 15.56 18.45 10.03
C THR A 4 16.82 18.02 10.75
N ILE A 5 16.70 17.64 12.03
CA ILE A 5 17.84 17.26 12.86
C ILE A 5 17.61 15.86 13.43
N ALA A 6 18.67 15.07 13.48
CA ALA A 6 18.66 13.75 14.09
C ALA A 6 18.76 13.87 15.63
N ALA A 7 17.92 13.12 16.34
CA ALA A 7 17.89 13.08 17.79
C ALA A 7 17.81 11.63 18.29
N VAL A 8 18.41 11.36 19.44
CA VAL A 8 18.30 10.09 20.14
C VAL A 8 17.18 10.20 21.18
N TYR A 9 16.31 9.20 21.22
CA TYR A 9 15.27 9.12 22.24
C TYR A 9 15.76 8.29 23.42
N GLU A 10 15.90 8.92 24.60
CA GLU A 10 16.33 8.26 25.83
C GLU A 10 15.47 8.71 27.01
N ASN A 11 14.89 7.75 27.75
CA ASN A 11 14.15 8.01 28.99
C ASN A 11 13.05 9.09 28.87
N GLY A 12 12.33 9.15 27.74
CA GLY A 12 11.28 10.14 27.54
C GLY A 12 11.76 11.51 27.03
N MET A 13 13.06 11.69 26.81
CA MET A 13 13.66 12.93 26.32
C MET A 13 14.24 12.73 24.91
N LEU A 14 13.94 13.65 24.00
CA LEU A 14 14.60 13.73 22.69
C LEU A 14 15.89 14.55 22.82
N ARG A 15 17.03 13.90 22.63
CA ARG A 15 18.36 14.49 22.71
C ARG A 15 18.89 14.72 21.30
N PRO A 16 18.83 15.95 20.77
CA PRO A 16 19.35 16.23 19.44
C PRO A 16 20.87 16.00 19.41
N LEU A 17 21.37 15.40 18.32
CA LEU A 17 22.81 15.16 18.15
C LEU A 17 23.60 16.47 17.95
N THR A 18 22.93 17.49 17.43
CA THR A 18 23.45 18.85 17.27
C THR A 18 22.61 19.81 18.10
N PRO A 19 23.24 20.75 18.86
CA PRO A 19 22.50 21.74 19.62
C PRO A 19 21.61 22.59 18.73
N LEU A 20 20.34 22.72 19.13
CA LEU A 20 19.36 23.58 18.49
C LEU A 20 19.37 24.95 19.16
N SER A 21 19.39 26.02 18.38
CA SER A 21 19.22 27.40 18.88
C SER A 21 17.73 27.71 19.08
N LEU A 22 17.08 26.97 19.98
CA LEU A 22 15.70 27.19 20.41
C LEU A 22 15.66 27.81 21.80
N ASN A 23 14.59 28.54 22.10
CA ASN A 23 14.39 29.08 23.43
C ASN A 23 13.75 28.04 24.35
N ASP A 24 14.01 28.14 25.65
CA ASP A 24 13.36 27.30 26.65
C ASP A 24 11.83 27.51 26.60
N GLY A 25 11.07 26.42 26.44
CA GLY A 25 9.60 26.44 26.34
C GLY A 25 9.04 26.62 24.93
N GLU A 26 9.89 26.64 23.89
CA GLU A 26 9.44 26.77 22.52
C GLU A 26 8.73 25.50 22.02
N THR A 27 7.57 25.66 21.38
CA THR A 27 6.76 24.54 20.88
C THR A 27 7.28 24.11 19.52
N VAL A 28 7.74 22.87 19.41
CA VAL A 28 8.22 22.28 18.15
C VAL A 28 7.33 21.15 17.67
N GLN A 29 7.19 21.01 16.36
CA GLN A 29 6.50 19.88 15.73
C GLN A 29 7.51 18.76 15.46
N ILE A 30 7.25 17.57 16.00
CA ILE A 30 8.12 16.40 15.83
C ILE A 30 7.56 15.50 14.72
N GLN A 31 8.41 15.14 13.76
CA GLN A 31 8.08 14.13 12.74
C GLN A 31 8.98 12.90 12.94
N ILE A 32 8.38 11.78 13.30
CA ILE A 32 9.10 10.51 13.48
C ILE A 32 9.16 9.78 12.14
N ILE A 33 10.37 9.57 11.63
CA ILE A 33 10.62 8.77 10.43
C ILE A 33 11.15 7.42 10.91
N ALA A 34 10.35 6.37 10.81
CA ALA A 34 10.78 5.03 11.18
C ALA A 34 11.84 4.53 10.18
N GLU A 35 13.12 4.55 10.53
CA GLU A 35 14.14 3.86 9.74
C GLU A 35 13.95 2.35 9.91
N ALA A 36 13.19 1.74 8.99
CA ALA A 36 13.13 0.30 8.85
C ALA A 36 14.55 -0.21 8.65
N GLN A 37 15.08 -0.90 9.65
CA GLN A 37 16.32 -1.65 9.57
C GLN A 37 16.17 -2.65 8.41
N SER A 38 16.96 -2.42 7.37
CA SER A 38 17.13 -3.25 6.18
C SER A 38 17.39 -4.71 6.56
N GLU A 39 16.72 -5.69 5.97
CA GLU A 39 17.09 -6.13 4.61
C GLU A 39 15.95 -6.39 3.61
N GLU A 40 14.70 -6.59 4.02
CA GLU A 40 13.63 -7.00 3.08
C GLU A 40 12.88 -5.84 2.39
N ILE A 41 13.03 -4.60 2.86
CA ILE A 41 12.13 -3.47 2.51
C ILE A 41 12.79 -2.42 1.61
N LYS A 42 13.97 -2.68 1.02
CA LYS A 42 14.59 -1.71 0.09
C LYS A 42 13.78 -1.57 -1.21
N GLY A 43 13.20 -2.65 -1.72
CA GLY A 43 12.30 -2.61 -2.89
C GLY A 43 10.98 -1.91 -2.58
N ASP A 44 10.32 -2.31 -1.49
CA ASP A 44 8.98 -1.83 -1.15
C ASP A 44 8.94 -0.38 -0.69
N ARG A 45 10.01 0.12 -0.04
CA ARG A 45 10.04 1.49 0.45
C ARG A 45 10.34 2.50 -0.65
N GLU A 46 11.23 2.17 -1.58
CA GLU A 46 11.42 2.97 -2.79
C GLU A 46 10.18 2.94 -3.68
N LEU A 47 9.54 1.76 -3.82
CA LEU A 47 8.25 1.63 -4.50
C LEU A 47 7.16 2.45 -3.79
N ALA A 48 7.07 2.41 -2.47
CA ALA A 48 6.07 3.16 -1.70
C ALA A 48 6.32 4.67 -1.75
N THR A 49 7.58 5.11 -1.79
CA THR A 49 7.96 6.52 -1.91
C THR A 49 7.67 7.02 -3.32
N LYS A 50 8.08 6.26 -4.37
CA LYS A 50 7.69 6.53 -5.77
C LYS A 50 6.17 6.51 -5.95
N LEU A 51 5.46 5.55 -5.36
CA LEU A 51 3.99 5.45 -5.41
C LEU A 51 3.30 6.60 -4.67
N ARG A 52 3.87 7.10 -3.56
CA ARG A 52 3.37 8.30 -2.86
C ARG A 52 3.57 9.55 -3.69
N GLU A 53 4.74 9.74 -4.29
CA GLU A 53 5.00 10.84 -5.25
C GLU A 53 4.07 10.74 -6.46
N TRP A 54 3.77 9.52 -6.90
CA TRP A 54 2.91 9.22 -8.04
C TRP A 54 1.41 9.37 -7.75
N ARG A 55 0.96 9.30 -6.49
CA ARG A 55 -0.45 9.49 -6.10
C ARG A 55 -0.99 10.90 -6.38
N GLY A 56 -0.13 11.88 -6.67
CA GLY A 56 -0.52 13.21 -7.16
C GLY A 56 -0.28 13.45 -8.66
N LEU A 57 0.52 12.61 -9.33
CA LEU A 57 1.02 12.84 -10.68
C LEU A 57 0.48 11.85 -11.73
N ILE A 58 0.09 10.63 -11.34
CA ILE A 58 -0.57 9.71 -12.27
C ILE A 58 -2.08 9.94 -12.23
N ARG A 59 -2.61 10.62 -13.26
CA ARG A 59 -3.91 10.19 -13.76
C ARG A 59 -3.67 8.84 -14.41
N LEU A 60 -4.07 7.74 -13.76
CA LEU A 60 -4.21 6.47 -14.45
C LEU A 60 -5.05 6.77 -15.70
N PRO A 61 -4.54 6.50 -16.92
CA PRO A 61 -5.36 6.69 -18.10
C PRO A 61 -6.61 5.86 -17.83
N ARG A 62 -7.78 6.51 -17.83
CA ARG A 62 -9.06 5.82 -17.80
C ARG A 62 -9.15 5.07 -19.13
N LYS A 63 -8.43 3.96 -19.23
CA LYS A 63 -8.51 3.06 -20.36
C LYS A 63 -9.93 2.56 -20.32
N LYS A 64 -10.76 3.09 -21.21
CA LYS A 64 -12.09 2.54 -21.44
C LYS A 64 -11.84 1.14 -21.97
N PHE A 65 -11.94 0.15 -21.10
CA PHE A 65 -11.95 -1.24 -21.53
C PHE A 65 -13.23 -1.41 -22.34
N GLN A 66 -13.11 -1.28 -23.66
CA GLN A 66 -14.09 -1.86 -24.56
C GLN A 66 -13.88 -3.36 -24.46
N LEU A 67 -14.63 -4.00 -23.56
CA LEU A 67 -14.74 -5.45 -23.55
C LEU A 67 -15.39 -5.84 -24.88
N ASP A 68 -14.70 -6.68 -25.64
CA ASP A 68 -15.30 -7.34 -26.80
C ASP A 68 -16.59 -8.05 -26.37
N ALA A 69 -17.63 -7.99 -27.21
CA ALA A 69 -18.94 -8.55 -26.92
C ALA A 69 -18.86 -10.06 -26.65
N ALA A 70 -17.92 -10.75 -27.31
CA ALA A 70 -17.63 -12.16 -27.06
C ALA A 70 -17.09 -12.42 -25.65
N THR A 71 -16.22 -11.54 -25.14
CA THR A 71 -15.65 -11.65 -23.79
C THR A 71 -16.69 -11.33 -22.72
N GLU A 72 -17.55 -10.34 -22.95
CA GLU A 72 -18.63 -10.03 -22.01
C GLU A 72 -19.67 -11.16 -21.93
N LYS A 73 -19.97 -11.82 -23.06
CA LYS A 73 -20.84 -13.00 -23.07
C LYS A 73 -20.26 -14.15 -22.23
N LYS A 74 -18.98 -14.49 -22.44
CA LYS A 74 -18.28 -15.50 -21.63
C LYS A 74 -18.27 -15.14 -20.14
N ARG A 75 -18.07 -13.87 -19.81
CA ARG A 75 -18.11 -13.39 -18.42
C ARG A 75 -19.48 -13.59 -17.78
N ARG A 76 -20.56 -13.29 -18.50
CA ARG A 76 -21.94 -13.52 -18.04
C ARG A 76 -22.26 -14.99 -17.86
N GLU A 77 -21.84 -15.85 -18.78
CA GLU A 77 -22.02 -17.30 -18.67
C GLU A 77 -21.30 -17.85 -17.42
N LEU A 78 -20.08 -17.40 -17.15
CA LEU A 78 -19.35 -17.75 -15.93
C LEU A 78 -20.05 -17.23 -14.68
N PHE A 79 -20.56 -16.00 -14.71
CA PHE A 79 -21.28 -15.41 -13.59
C PHE A 79 -22.55 -16.20 -13.25
N GLU A 80 -23.36 -16.57 -14.25
CA GLU A 80 -24.57 -17.37 -14.02
C GLU A 80 -24.25 -18.77 -13.47
N LYS A 81 -23.13 -19.40 -13.88
CA LYS A 81 -22.66 -20.66 -13.28
C LYS A 81 -22.28 -20.52 -11.80
N LEU A 82 -21.72 -19.38 -11.42
CA LEU A 82 -21.23 -19.12 -10.07
C LEU A 82 -22.30 -18.54 -9.12
N LYS A 83 -23.38 -17.99 -9.67
CA LYS A 83 -24.47 -17.33 -8.91
C LYS A 83 -25.11 -18.20 -7.84
N GLY A 84 -25.15 -19.52 -8.04
CA GLY A 84 -25.69 -20.49 -7.07
C GLY A 84 -24.69 -20.98 -6.01
N ARG A 85 -23.41 -20.60 -6.10
CA ARG A 85 -22.32 -21.09 -5.23
C ARG A 85 -21.79 -20.00 -4.30
N VAL A 86 -22.70 -19.20 -3.75
CA VAL A 86 -22.37 -18.08 -2.84
C VAL A 86 -21.76 -18.62 -1.54
N GLY A 87 -20.59 -18.12 -1.17
CA GLY A 87 -19.90 -18.48 0.08
C GLY A 87 -18.95 -19.68 -0.02
N LYS A 88 -18.90 -20.39 -1.16
CA LYS A 88 -17.91 -21.44 -1.39
C LYS A 88 -16.59 -20.87 -1.91
N PRO A 89 -15.43 -21.30 -1.38
CA PRO A 89 -14.15 -20.91 -1.93
C PRO A 89 -13.98 -21.48 -3.34
N LEU A 90 -13.29 -20.72 -4.20
CA LEU A 90 -13.09 -21.10 -5.60
C LEU A 90 -12.39 -22.46 -5.75
N SER A 91 -11.52 -22.81 -4.80
CA SER A 91 -10.84 -24.11 -4.75
C SER A 91 -11.81 -25.28 -4.64
N GLU A 92 -12.85 -25.18 -3.81
CA GLU A 92 -13.87 -26.22 -3.63
C GLU A 92 -14.75 -26.37 -4.88
N ILE A 93 -15.14 -25.24 -5.46
CA ILE A 93 -15.90 -25.19 -6.73
C ILE A 93 -15.15 -25.92 -7.85
N VAL A 94 -13.83 -25.72 -7.95
CA VAL A 94 -12.98 -26.37 -8.97
C VAL A 94 -12.82 -27.86 -8.71
N ILE A 95 -12.81 -28.29 -7.45
CA ILE A 95 -12.73 -29.72 -7.09
C ILE A 95 -14.06 -30.42 -7.43
N GLU A 96 -15.20 -29.81 -7.11
CA GLU A 96 -16.53 -30.33 -7.45
C GLU A 96 -16.72 -30.47 -8.97
N ASP A 97 -16.30 -29.46 -9.74
CA ASP A 97 -16.41 -29.47 -11.21
C ASP A 97 -15.52 -30.53 -11.88
N ARG A 98 -14.49 -31.03 -11.19
CA ARG A 98 -13.61 -32.10 -11.70
C ARG A 98 -14.24 -33.51 -11.58
N GLY A 99 -15.34 -33.65 -10.83
CA GLY A 99 -16.01 -34.93 -10.62
C GLY A 99 -15.23 -35.92 -9.73
N GLN A 100 -15.83 -37.09 -9.47
CA GLN A 100 -15.12 -38.19 -8.81
C GLN A 100 -14.19 -38.87 -9.82
N TRP A 101 -12.96 -39.14 -9.40
CA TRP A 101 -12.05 -40.05 -10.09
C TRP A 101 -12.59 -41.48 -10.08
#